data_AF-F8NNF3-F1
#
_entry.id   AF-F8NNF3-F1
#
_cell.length_a   1.000
_cell.length_b   1.000
_cell.length_c   1.000
_cell.angle_alpha   90.00
_cell.angle_beta   90.00
_cell.angle_gamma   90.00
#
_symmetry.space_group_name_H-M   'P 1'
#
loop_
_entity.id
_entity.type
_entity.pdbx_description
1 polymer ?
#
loop_
_entity_poly.entity_id
_entity_poly.type
_entity_poly.pdbx_seq_one_letter_code
_entity_poly.pdbx_strand_id
1 'polypeptide(L)'
;MGKGRQKDKRKNTGRAGRKQLDKHLIQRQPQAEESGSNQNHVNGNRMAYQSSESGSDMEISCEMSPNLLYRAAWKAQITANQAKENARLIQRKYEDTVDHTLSLEERSPDDAPLRKKRNLTDSHEDEKVVKRLGQKFLITHMLWMQDAVNTFDTPVDNEYSHFCRFEDKASKIQGQLRDIKEILPLCFHSLLGEMWLGQIFRDGWKKDRIGKLTCNPWQVENLHNNHTGEMEVDNIFLNQVLMLENQPFYAMRNNETMDIKWGLDHTTPGMIVASAVLPHWALSPNDSLKEHSADSGIDWHDDFENYLEYLMSGIQKQKSSVLNIFRQWDQVLFPNAKKGFGGRVSKEDREEDEGSNGSAE
;
A
#
# COMPACT_ATOMS: atom_id res chain seq x y z
N MET A 1 40.42 -31.73 -49.11
CA MET A 1 41.58 -31.99 -48.22
C MET A 1 41.66 -30.84 -47.21
N GLY A 2 41.08 -31.03 -46.02
CA GLY A 2 40.99 -29.98 -44.99
C GLY A 2 42.19 -30.00 -44.05
N LYS A 3 42.78 -28.83 -43.79
CA LYS A 3 43.83 -28.64 -42.78
C LYS A 3 43.17 -28.14 -41.48
N GLY A 4 43.18 -28.98 -40.46
CA GLY A 4 42.72 -28.67 -39.10
C GLY A 4 43.75 -27.85 -38.32
N ARG A 5 43.26 -26.89 -37.53
CA ARG A 5 44.04 -26.12 -36.54
C ARG A 5 43.80 -26.71 -35.15
N GLN A 6 44.88 -27.19 -34.52
CA GLN A 6 44.96 -27.49 -33.09
C GLN A 6 44.90 -26.18 -32.26
N LYS A 7 44.16 -26.19 -31.15
CA LYS A 7 44.25 -25.19 -30.08
C LYS A 7 44.65 -25.88 -28.79
N ASP A 8 45.74 -25.38 -28.22
CA ASP A 8 46.34 -25.82 -26.96
C ASP A 8 45.50 -25.45 -25.73
N LYS A 9 45.39 -26.41 -24.81
CA LYS A 9 44.85 -26.25 -23.46
C LYS A 9 45.99 -25.84 -22.51
N ARG A 10 45.92 -24.64 -21.93
CA ARG A 10 46.72 -24.29 -20.73
C ARG A 10 45.84 -24.41 -19.49
N LYS A 11 46.18 -25.39 -18.63
CA LYS A 11 45.73 -25.51 -17.24
C LYS A 11 46.68 -24.67 -16.37
N ASN A 12 46.14 -23.85 -15.47
CA ASN A 12 46.90 -23.30 -14.35
C ASN A 12 45.96 -22.93 -13.20
N THR A 13 45.95 -23.72 -12.13
CA THR A 13 45.39 -23.30 -10.82
C THR A 13 46.25 -23.89 -9.70
N GLY A 14 47.03 -23.00 -9.08
CA GLY A 14 47.86 -23.26 -7.91
C GLY A 14 47.12 -22.96 -6.60
N ARG A 15 46.96 -24.01 -5.80
CA ARG A 15 47.07 -24.16 -4.34
C ARG A 15 47.29 -22.91 -3.45
N ALA A 16 46.37 -22.70 -2.51
CA ALA A 16 46.57 -22.19 -1.15
C ALA A 16 45.41 -22.78 -0.29
N GLY A 17 45.56 -23.42 0.87
CA GLY A 17 46.46 -23.18 2.00
C GLY A 17 45.59 -22.90 3.23
N ARG A 18 44.79 -23.88 3.69
CA ARG A 18 43.82 -23.72 4.79
C ARG A 18 44.47 -24.10 6.12
N LYS A 19 44.71 -23.11 6.99
CA LYS A 19 45.19 -23.30 8.37
C LYS A 19 44.00 -23.59 9.28
N GLN A 20 44.19 -24.59 10.14
CA GLN A 20 43.35 -24.94 11.29
C GLN A 20 43.38 -23.81 12.32
N LEU A 21 42.25 -23.60 13.00
CA LEU A 21 42.16 -22.78 14.20
C LEU A 21 41.27 -23.51 15.21
N ASP A 22 41.92 -24.04 16.24
CA ASP A 22 41.35 -24.54 17.48
C ASP A 22 40.66 -23.42 18.25
N LYS A 23 39.42 -23.67 18.69
CA LYS A 23 38.81 -22.98 19.85
C LYS A 23 37.88 -23.96 20.59
N HIS A 24 38.42 -24.65 21.58
CA HIS A 24 37.64 -25.24 22.66
C HIS A 24 37.44 -24.18 23.75
N LEU A 25 36.20 -23.79 24.02
CA LEU A 25 35.84 -22.89 25.11
C LEU A 25 34.99 -23.64 26.16
N ILE A 26 35.70 -23.96 27.25
CA ILE A 26 35.34 -23.96 28.67
C ILE A 26 33.85 -24.11 29.05
N GLN A 27 33.63 -25.25 29.69
CA GLN A 27 32.50 -25.69 30.51
C GLN A 27 32.56 -25.01 31.90
N ARG A 28 31.48 -24.32 32.32
CA ARG A 28 31.20 -24.01 33.73
C ARG A 28 29.70 -23.91 34.02
N GLN A 29 29.23 -24.83 34.85
CA GLN A 29 28.14 -24.75 35.84
C GLN A 29 28.59 -25.69 36.99
N PRO A 30 27.97 -25.70 38.19
CA PRO A 30 26.97 -24.80 38.79
C PRO A 30 27.36 -24.33 40.20
N GLN A 31 26.62 -23.40 40.82
CA GLN A 31 26.35 -23.45 42.26
C GLN A 31 24.95 -22.93 42.56
N ALA A 32 24.26 -23.67 43.42
CA ALA A 32 22.95 -23.42 43.98
C ALA A 32 23.12 -23.13 45.47
N GLU A 33 22.46 -22.10 45.98
CA GLU A 33 21.96 -21.94 47.36
C GLU A 33 20.73 -21.00 47.23
N GLU A 34 19.50 -21.51 47.32
CA GLU A 34 18.68 -21.72 48.52
C GLU A 34 18.28 -20.46 49.31
N SER A 35 16.97 -20.40 49.56
CA SER A 35 16.28 -19.76 50.69
C SER A 35 15.85 -18.30 50.58
N GLY A 36 14.52 -18.08 50.56
CA GLY A 36 13.94 -16.77 50.80
C GLY A 36 12.44 -16.66 50.48
N SER A 37 11.61 -17.18 51.37
CA SER A 37 10.15 -17.01 51.39
C SER A 37 9.67 -15.56 51.25
N ASN A 38 8.65 -15.33 50.40
CA ASN A 38 7.53 -14.46 50.75
C ASN A 38 6.36 -14.64 49.77
N GLN A 39 5.35 -15.39 50.22
CA GLN A 39 4.02 -15.40 49.62
C GLN A 39 3.29 -14.14 50.07
N ASN A 40 3.06 -13.20 49.14
CA ASN A 40 2.00 -12.21 49.26
C ASN A 40 0.97 -12.48 48.16
N HIS A 41 -0.15 -13.05 48.58
CA HIS A 41 -1.37 -13.18 47.81
C HIS A 41 -1.89 -11.79 47.44
N VAL A 42 -1.79 -11.42 46.16
CA VAL A 42 -2.58 -10.32 45.59
C VAL A 42 -3.61 -10.93 44.65
N ASN A 43 -4.85 -10.91 45.12
CA ASN A 43 -6.06 -11.27 44.39
C ASN A 43 -6.28 -10.24 43.27
N GLY A 44 -5.84 -10.56 42.06
CA GLY A 44 -6.17 -9.81 40.85
C GLY A 44 -7.38 -10.45 40.17
N ASN A 45 -8.58 -9.91 40.44
CA ASN A 45 -9.81 -10.25 39.74
C ASN A 45 -9.62 -10.09 38.23
N ARG A 46 -9.42 -11.20 37.53
CA ARG A 46 -9.44 -11.29 36.08
C ARG A 46 -10.92 -11.23 35.67
N MET A 47 -11.44 -10.03 35.44
CA MET A 47 -12.73 -9.87 34.76
C MET A 47 -12.60 -10.48 33.37
N ALA A 48 -13.16 -11.68 33.21
CA ALA A 48 -13.44 -12.25 31.92
C ALA A 48 -14.49 -11.36 31.25
N TYR A 49 -14.06 -10.50 30.33
CA TYR A 49 -14.95 -9.91 29.34
C TYR A 49 -15.39 -11.04 28.40
N GLN A 50 -16.47 -11.72 28.79
CA GLN A 50 -17.27 -12.50 27.86
C GLN A 50 -18.02 -11.51 26.97
N SER A 51 -17.38 -11.06 25.90
CA SER A 51 -18.06 -10.38 24.79
C SER A 51 -18.83 -11.43 24.00
N SER A 52 -20.00 -11.79 24.51
CA SER A 52 -21.07 -12.36 23.68
C SER A 52 -21.60 -11.25 22.78
N GLU A 53 -20.92 -10.99 21.66
CA GLU A 53 -21.47 -10.21 20.55
C GLU A 53 -22.56 -11.03 19.86
N SER A 54 -23.74 -11.01 20.49
CA SER A 54 -25.00 -11.22 19.80
C SER A 54 -25.09 -10.17 18.70
N GLY A 55 -25.42 -10.58 17.48
CA GLY A 55 -25.63 -9.69 16.32
C GLY A 55 -26.86 -8.80 16.45
N SER A 56 -26.97 -8.06 17.56
CA SER A 56 -27.93 -6.99 17.72
C SER A 56 -27.48 -5.81 16.88
N ASP A 57 -28.36 -5.33 16.00
CA ASP A 57 -28.21 -4.04 15.33
C ASP A 57 -27.81 -2.98 16.36
N MET A 58 -26.64 -2.36 16.15
CA MET A 58 -26.17 -1.28 17.02
C MET A 58 -27.11 -0.08 16.87
N GLU A 59 -27.98 0.14 17.84
CA GLU A 59 -28.75 1.38 17.94
C GLU A 59 -27.80 2.55 18.24
N ILE A 60 -27.72 3.52 17.35
CA ILE A 60 -26.89 4.72 17.51
C ILE A 60 -27.49 5.58 18.63
N SER A 61 -26.76 5.76 19.72
CA SER A 61 -27.16 6.62 20.85
C SER A 61 -26.31 7.89 20.88
N CYS A 62 -26.92 9.02 21.29
CA CYS A 62 -26.22 10.29 21.50
C CYS A 62 -25.13 10.22 22.59
N GLU A 63 -25.14 9.17 23.42
CA GLU A 63 -24.16 8.95 24.48
C GLU A 63 -22.93 8.13 24.01
N MET A 64 -22.88 7.73 22.74
CA MET A 64 -21.75 6.98 22.21
C MET A 64 -20.46 7.81 22.20
N SER A 65 -19.35 7.20 22.60
CA SER A 65 -18.04 7.82 22.43
C SER A 65 -17.74 8.01 20.93
N PRO A 66 -16.91 9.00 20.53
CA PRO A 66 -16.57 9.22 19.13
C PRO A 66 -16.03 7.98 18.41
N ASN A 67 -15.27 7.13 19.12
CA ASN A 67 -14.75 5.86 18.57
C ASN A 67 -15.86 4.84 18.31
N LEU A 68 -16.84 4.71 19.20
CA LEU A 68 -18.00 3.84 19.01
C LEU A 68 -18.89 4.35 17.88
N LEU A 69 -19.10 5.67 17.81
CA LEU A 69 -19.87 6.29 16.75
C LEU A 69 -19.23 6.06 15.37
N TYR A 70 -17.90 6.23 15.28
CA TYR A 70 -17.15 5.92 14.07
C TYR A 70 -17.28 4.44 13.68
N ARG A 71 -17.15 3.52 14.63
CA ARG A 71 -17.33 2.08 14.37
C ARG A 71 -18.74 1.76 13.87
N ALA A 72 -19.78 2.36 14.47
CA ALA A 72 -21.16 2.18 14.05
C ALA A 72 -21.40 2.72 12.63
N ALA A 73 -20.92 3.94 12.35
CA ALA A 73 -21.02 4.56 11.02
C ALA A 73 -20.27 3.74 9.96
N TRP A 74 -19.08 3.24 10.29
CA TRP A 74 -18.30 2.40 9.38
C TRP A 74 -18.99 1.06 9.10
N LYS A 75 -19.52 0.38 10.14
CA LYS A 75 -20.33 -0.84 9.97
C LYS A 75 -21.54 -0.57 9.06
N ALA A 76 -22.27 0.51 9.29
CA ALA A 76 -23.40 0.91 8.44
C ALA A 76 -22.98 1.18 6.99
N GLN A 77 -21.83 1.82 6.76
CA GLN A 77 -21.30 2.06 5.41
C GLN A 77 -20.92 0.76 4.69
N ILE A 78 -20.32 -0.21 5.40
CA ILE A 78 -20.03 -1.54 4.84
C ILE A 78 -21.33 -2.23 4.44
N THR A 79 -22.34 -2.26 5.32
CA THR A 79 -23.64 -2.88 5.04
C THR A 79 -24.34 -2.21 3.85
N ALA A 80 -24.31 -0.87 3.77
CA ALA A 80 -24.85 -0.13 2.64
C ALA A 80 -24.13 -0.46 1.32
N ASN A 81 -22.80 -0.57 1.35
CA ASN A 81 -22.01 -0.97 0.18
C ASN A 81 -22.33 -2.40 -0.26
N GLN A 82 -22.47 -3.34 0.69
CA GLN A 82 -22.88 -4.72 0.40
C GLN A 82 -24.28 -4.80 -0.20
N ALA A 83 -25.25 -4.07 0.35
CA ALA A 83 -26.62 -4.02 -0.16
C ALA A 83 -26.67 -3.46 -1.59
N LYS A 84 -25.92 -2.39 -1.85
CA LYS A 84 -25.81 -1.78 -3.19
C LYS A 84 -25.23 -2.74 -4.22
N GLU A 85 -24.23 -3.54 -3.84
CA GLU A 85 -23.64 -4.52 -4.74
C GLU A 85 -24.57 -5.72 -4.97
N ASN A 86 -25.27 -6.19 -3.94
CA ASN A 86 -26.32 -7.20 -4.10
C ASN A 86 -27.41 -6.73 -5.07
N ALA A 87 -27.81 -5.46 -4.99
CA ALA A 87 -28.76 -4.87 -5.92
C ALA A 87 -28.22 -4.87 -7.37
N ARG A 88 -26.95 -4.52 -7.59
CA ARG A 88 -26.32 -4.60 -8.91
C ARG A 88 -26.24 -6.03 -9.44
N LEU A 89 -25.96 -6.99 -8.57
CA LEU A 89 -25.89 -8.40 -8.95
C LEU A 89 -27.27 -8.96 -9.32
N ILE A 90 -28.32 -8.56 -8.61
CA ILE A 90 -29.71 -8.87 -8.96
C ILE A 90 -30.07 -8.21 -10.31
N GLN A 91 -29.67 -6.96 -10.52
CA GLN A 91 -29.92 -6.25 -11.78
C GLN A 91 -29.25 -6.94 -12.97
N ARG A 92 -27.97 -7.32 -12.87
CA ARG A 92 -27.28 -8.09 -13.93
C ARG A 92 -27.97 -9.42 -14.22
N LYS A 93 -28.40 -10.14 -13.19
CA LYS A 93 -29.16 -11.40 -13.37
C LYS A 93 -30.48 -11.15 -14.11
N TYR A 94 -31.16 -10.05 -13.82
CA TYR A 94 -32.40 -9.69 -14.50
C TYR A 94 -32.15 -9.36 -15.98
N GLU A 95 -31.13 -8.55 -16.28
CA GLU A 95 -30.71 -8.23 -17.65
C GLU A 95 -30.37 -9.49 -18.45
N ASP A 96 -29.58 -10.41 -17.89
CA ASP A 96 -29.26 -11.70 -18.51
C ASP A 96 -30.52 -12.53 -18.80
N THR A 97 -31.50 -12.57 -17.86
CA THR A 97 -32.74 -13.32 -18.10
C THR A 97 -33.62 -12.70 -19.16
N VAL A 98 -33.67 -11.36 -19.25
CA VAL A 98 -34.47 -10.65 -20.26
C VAL A 98 -33.92 -10.91 -21.65
N ASP A 99 -32.60 -10.80 -21.84
CA ASP A 99 -31.92 -11.10 -23.11
C ASP A 99 -32.13 -12.55 -23.55
N HIS A 100 -32.18 -13.50 -22.60
CA HIS A 100 -32.48 -14.90 -22.90
C HIS A 100 -33.93 -15.13 -23.31
N THR A 101 -34.92 -14.45 -22.70
CA THR A 101 -36.33 -14.55 -23.14
C THR A 101 -36.59 -13.98 -24.52
N LEU A 102 -35.84 -12.96 -24.96
CA LEU A 102 -35.95 -12.41 -26.31
C LEU A 102 -35.28 -13.28 -27.39
N SER A 103 -34.50 -14.29 -26.99
CA SER A 103 -33.78 -15.20 -27.89
C SER A 103 -34.36 -16.62 -27.94
N LEU A 104 -35.55 -16.85 -27.36
CA LEU A 104 -36.17 -18.19 -27.23
C LEU A 104 -37.27 -18.49 -28.27
N GLU A 105 -37.43 -17.67 -29.31
CA GLU A 105 -38.06 -18.15 -30.54
C GLU A 105 -37.00 -18.93 -31.34
N GLU A 106 -37.18 -20.26 -31.44
CA GLU A 106 -36.35 -21.25 -32.17
C GLU A 106 -35.08 -21.77 -31.46
N ARG A 107 -35.20 -22.66 -30.45
CA ARG A 107 -34.22 -23.76 -30.32
C ARG A 107 -34.71 -24.97 -29.52
N SER A 108 -34.36 -26.13 -30.08
CA SER A 108 -34.76 -27.49 -29.75
C SER A 108 -34.35 -27.93 -28.33
N PRO A 109 -35.15 -28.77 -27.65
CA PRO A 109 -34.91 -29.21 -26.27
C PRO A 109 -34.08 -30.51 -26.25
N ASP A 110 -32.76 -30.40 -26.22
CA ASP A 110 -31.87 -31.50 -25.83
C ASP A 110 -30.47 -30.92 -25.59
N ASP A 111 -30.21 -30.32 -24.43
CA ASP A 111 -28.84 -30.17 -23.92
C ASP A 111 -28.78 -29.84 -22.42
N ALA A 112 -28.02 -30.65 -21.69
CA ALA A 112 -27.85 -30.61 -20.24
C ALA A 112 -26.95 -29.43 -19.79
N PRO A 113 -27.04 -28.98 -18.51
CA PRO A 113 -26.34 -27.79 -18.05
C PRO A 113 -24.83 -28.05 -17.88
N LEU A 114 -24.06 -27.52 -18.83
CA LEU A 114 -22.60 -27.46 -18.76
C LEU A 114 -22.16 -26.54 -17.60
N ARG A 115 -21.46 -27.12 -16.61
CA ARG A 115 -20.65 -26.36 -15.64
C ARG A 115 -19.71 -25.42 -16.40
N LYS A 116 -19.97 -24.11 -16.31
CA LYS A 116 -19.13 -23.03 -16.88
C LYS A 116 -17.70 -23.17 -16.35
N LYS A 117 -16.82 -23.80 -17.13
CA LYS A 117 -15.37 -23.70 -16.96
C LYS A 117 -15.01 -22.24 -17.23
N ARG A 118 -14.49 -21.52 -16.22
CA ARG A 118 -13.83 -20.22 -16.46
C ARG A 118 -12.77 -20.43 -17.55
N ASN A 119 -12.86 -19.66 -18.62
CA ASN A 119 -11.95 -19.78 -19.75
C ASN A 119 -10.53 -19.40 -19.30
N LEU A 120 -9.56 -20.22 -19.68
CA LEU A 120 -8.12 -20.03 -19.36
C LEU A 120 -7.58 -18.66 -19.81
N THR A 121 -8.25 -18.02 -20.77
CA THR A 121 -7.93 -16.70 -21.31
C THR A 121 -8.18 -15.55 -20.33
N ASP A 122 -9.16 -15.68 -19.42
CA ASP A 122 -9.49 -14.61 -18.46
C ASP A 122 -8.39 -14.47 -17.38
N SER A 123 -7.72 -15.57 -17.06
CA SER A 123 -6.66 -15.60 -16.03
C SER A 123 -5.50 -14.65 -16.32
N HIS A 124 -5.11 -14.50 -17.60
CA HIS A 124 -3.96 -13.68 -17.95
C HIS A 124 -4.28 -12.17 -17.92
N GLU A 125 -5.51 -11.77 -18.23
CA GLU A 125 -5.93 -10.38 -18.08
C GLU A 125 -6.09 -10.02 -16.59
N ASP A 126 -6.65 -10.92 -15.77
CA ASP A 126 -6.72 -10.75 -14.31
C ASP A 126 -5.31 -10.55 -13.70
N GLU A 127 -4.33 -11.35 -14.11
CA GLU A 127 -2.94 -11.18 -13.66
C GLU A 127 -2.37 -9.80 -14.01
N LYS A 128 -2.59 -9.32 -15.24
CA LYS A 128 -2.15 -7.97 -15.64
C LYS A 128 -2.80 -6.88 -14.80
N VAL A 129 -4.10 -7.02 -14.52
CA VAL A 129 -4.86 -6.08 -13.70
C VAL A 129 -4.31 -6.06 -12.27
N VAL A 130 -4.19 -7.22 -11.62
CA VAL A 130 -3.65 -7.34 -10.26
C VAL A 130 -2.22 -6.79 -10.18
N LYS A 131 -1.40 -7.06 -11.19
CA LYS A 131 -0.05 -6.51 -11.28
C LYS A 131 -0.03 -4.98 -11.37
N ARG A 132 -0.92 -4.39 -12.17
CA ARG A 132 -1.09 -2.93 -12.25
C ARG A 132 -1.58 -2.36 -10.90
N LEU A 133 -2.46 -3.05 -10.19
CA LEU A 133 -2.92 -2.63 -8.87
C LEU A 133 -1.78 -2.62 -7.83
N GLY A 134 -0.87 -3.60 -7.87
CA GLY A 134 0.34 -3.57 -7.05
C GLY A 134 1.23 -2.35 -7.31
N GLN A 135 1.31 -1.89 -8.56
CA GLN A 135 2.00 -0.65 -8.93
C GLN A 135 1.26 0.60 -8.44
N LYS A 136 -0.07 0.64 -8.59
CA LYS A 136 -0.90 1.71 -8.04
C LYS A 136 -0.66 1.86 -6.55
N PHE A 137 -0.71 0.73 -5.82
CA PHE A 137 -0.48 0.69 -4.38
C PHE A 137 0.85 1.30 -3.95
N LEU A 138 1.93 0.94 -4.65
CA LEU A 138 3.28 1.46 -4.39
C LEU A 138 3.31 3.00 -4.42
N ILE A 139 2.59 3.57 -5.38
CA ILE A 139 2.61 5.01 -5.68
C ILE A 139 1.67 5.78 -4.76
N THR A 140 0.52 5.20 -4.41
CA THR A 140 -0.55 5.93 -3.73
C THR A 140 -0.71 5.62 -2.26
N HIS A 141 -0.20 4.49 -1.77
CA HIS A 141 -0.42 4.09 -0.39
C HIS A 141 0.89 3.96 0.37
N MET A 142 1.77 3.03 -0.03
CA MET A 142 3.01 2.78 0.69
C MET A 142 4.18 2.35 -0.21
N LEU A 143 5.37 2.88 0.12
CA LEU A 143 6.62 2.45 -0.50
C LEU A 143 7.08 1.06 -0.03
N TRP A 144 6.76 0.68 1.22
CA TRP A 144 7.16 -0.59 1.83
C TRP A 144 5.97 -1.40 2.35
N MET A 145 6.04 -2.73 2.18
CA MET A 145 5.12 -3.66 2.85
C MET A 145 5.73 -4.13 4.17
N GLN A 146 4.94 -4.10 5.24
CA GLN A 146 5.39 -4.48 6.59
C GLN A 146 5.80 -5.94 6.67
N ASP A 147 5.07 -6.80 5.99
CA ASP A 147 5.37 -8.22 5.90
C ASP A 147 4.89 -8.77 4.56
N ALA A 148 5.64 -8.48 3.49
CA ALA A 148 5.23 -8.85 2.13
C ALA A 148 4.88 -10.36 2.00
N VAL A 149 5.47 -11.24 2.81
CA VAL A 149 5.14 -12.67 2.78
C VAL A 149 3.77 -12.89 3.42
N ASN A 150 3.60 -12.44 4.67
CA ASN A 150 2.44 -12.80 5.48
C ASN A 150 1.23 -11.88 5.31
N THR A 151 1.37 -10.69 4.70
CA THR A 151 0.27 -9.72 4.57
C THR A 151 -0.96 -10.35 3.90
N PHE A 152 -0.80 -11.06 2.78
CA PHE A 152 -1.92 -11.68 2.05
C PHE A 152 -2.46 -12.95 2.72
N ASP A 153 -1.65 -13.61 3.56
CA ASP A 153 -2.07 -14.78 4.34
C ASP A 153 -2.79 -14.37 5.64
N THR A 154 -2.69 -13.10 6.03
CA THR A 154 -3.31 -12.58 7.23
C THR A 154 -4.82 -12.40 7.00
N PRO A 155 -5.69 -13.00 7.83
CA PRO A 155 -7.13 -12.81 7.69
C PRO A 155 -7.50 -11.35 7.93
N VAL A 156 -8.40 -10.81 7.12
CA VAL A 156 -8.89 -9.43 7.28
C VAL A 156 -9.70 -9.34 8.58
N ASP A 157 -9.23 -8.51 9.50
CA ASP A 157 -9.91 -8.24 10.75
C ASP A 157 -11.05 -7.23 10.53
N ASN A 158 -12.30 -7.68 10.67
CA ASN A 158 -13.50 -6.84 10.50
C ASN A 158 -13.70 -5.80 11.61
N GLU A 159 -13.04 -5.96 12.74
CA GLU A 159 -13.06 -5.03 13.88
C GLU A 159 -11.91 -4.02 13.84
N TYR A 160 -11.01 -4.15 12.85
CA TYR A 160 -9.86 -3.27 12.68
C TYR A 160 -10.28 -1.79 12.69
N SER A 161 -9.57 -1.03 13.51
CA SER A 161 -9.75 0.41 13.65
C SER A 161 -8.56 1.14 13.02
N HIS A 162 -8.83 2.05 12.08
CA HIS A 162 -7.78 2.87 11.46
C HIS A 162 -7.03 3.77 12.45
N PHE A 163 -7.62 4.04 13.64
CA PHE A 163 -6.97 4.76 14.73
C PHE A 163 -5.76 4.03 15.29
N CYS A 164 -5.78 2.70 15.27
CA CYS A 164 -4.73 1.85 15.85
C CYS A 164 -3.68 1.45 14.80
N ARG A 165 -3.77 1.96 13.56
CA ARG A 165 -2.96 1.54 12.41
C ARG A 165 -1.47 1.45 12.72
N PHE A 166 -0.94 2.41 13.49
CA PHE A 166 0.49 2.55 13.73
C PHE A 166 0.93 2.03 15.12
N GLU A 167 0.01 1.50 15.93
CA GLU A 167 0.30 1.07 17.31
C GLU A 167 1.22 -0.15 17.36
N ASP A 168 1.01 -1.12 16.47
CA ASP A 168 1.77 -2.37 16.44
C ASP A 168 1.84 -2.97 15.03
N LYS A 169 2.73 -3.95 14.83
CA LYS A 169 2.97 -4.59 13.53
C LYS A 169 1.71 -5.24 12.95
N ALA A 170 0.88 -5.89 13.76
CA ALA A 170 -0.34 -6.54 13.30
C ALA A 170 -1.37 -5.50 12.83
N SER A 171 -1.54 -4.42 13.57
CA SER A 171 -2.37 -3.29 13.19
C SER A 171 -1.87 -2.61 11.90
N LYS A 172 -0.55 -2.48 11.71
CA LYS A 172 0.02 -1.96 10.45
C LYS A 172 -0.28 -2.88 9.26
N ILE A 173 -0.16 -4.21 9.43
CA ILE A 173 -0.52 -5.20 8.40
C ILE A 173 -2.01 -5.12 8.05
N GLN A 174 -2.89 -5.01 9.05
CA GLN A 174 -4.33 -4.83 8.80
C GLN A 174 -4.62 -3.52 8.05
N GLY A 175 -3.93 -2.43 8.41
CA GLY A 175 -4.00 -1.18 7.67
C GLY A 175 -3.63 -1.34 6.20
N GLN A 176 -2.52 -2.04 5.91
CA GLN A 176 -2.11 -2.33 4.53
C GLN A 176 -3.12 -3.22 3.79
N LEU A 177 -3.70 -4.22 4.45
CA LEU A 177 -4.76 -5.05 3.87
C LEU A 177 -6.01 -4.24 3.51
N ARG A 178 -6.37 -3.25 4.34
CA ARG A 178 -7.50 -2.35 4.06
C ARG A 178 -7.23 -1.47 2.86
N ASP A 179 -6.05 -0.88 2.77
CA ASP A 179 -5.62 -0.08 1.62
C ASP A 179 -5.58 -0.91 0.33
N ILE A 180 -5.06 -2.15 0.39
CA ILE A 180 -5.06 -3.09 -0.76
C ILE A 180 -6.49 -3.39 -1.19
N LYS A 181 -7.38 -3.64 -0.22
CA LYS A 181 -8.79 -3.95 -0.50
C LYS A 181 -9.55 -2.75 -1.06
N GLU A 182 -9.18 -1.53 -0.69
CA GLU A 182 -9.73 -0.30 -1.25
C GLU A 182 -9.42 -0.15 -2.75
N ILE A 183 -8.19 -0.45 -3.15
CA ILE A 183 -7.80 -0.35 -4.57
C ILE A 183 -8.23 -1.56 -5.41
N LEU A 184 -8.47 -2.72 -4.79
CA LEU A 184 -8.88 -3.93 -5.50
C LEU A 184 -10.33 -3.82 -5.96
N PRO A 185 -10.63 -4.14 -7.24
CA PRO A 185 -11.99 -4.39 -7.68
C PRO A 185 -12.67 -5.46 -6.81
N LEU A 186 -13.97 -5.29 -6.57
CA LEU A 186 -14.76 -6.17 -5.68
C LEU A 186 -14.67 -7.65 -6.06
N CYS A 187 -14.53 -7.97 -7.34
CA CYS A 187 -14.38 -9.36 -7.82
C CYS A 187 -13.12 -10.07 -7.29
N PHE A 188 -12.11 -9.32 -6.85
CA PHE A 188 -10.88 -9.85 -6.26
C PHE A 188 -10.91 -9.91 -4.73
N HIS A 189 -11.91 -9.32 -4.06
CA HIS A 189 -11.94 -9.25 -2.58
C HIS A 189 -12.03 -10.63 -1.92
N SER A 190 -12.79 -11.55 -2.51
CA SER A 190 -12.87 -12.94 -2.02
C SER A 190 -11.63 -13.76 -2.32
N LEU A 191 -10.73 -13.25 -3.17
CA LEU A 191 -9.49 -13.91 -3.61
C LEU A 191 -8.26 -13.39 -2.86
N LEU A 192 -8.43 -12.49 -1.88
CA LEU A 192 -7.31 -11.84 -1.20
C LEU A 192 -6.40 -12.82 -0.45
N GLY A 193 -6.96 -13.93 0.04
CA GLY A 193 -6.21 -15.02 0.68
C GLY A 193 -5.67 -16.08 -0.29
N GLU A 194 -5.88 -15.91 -1.60
CA GLU A 194 -5.34 -16.83 -2.60
C GLU A 194 -3.87 -16.51 -2.89
N MET A 195 -3.01 -17.52 -2.77
CA MET A 195 -1.55 -17.37 -2.92
C MET A 195 -1.14 -16.70 -4.24
N TRP A 196 -1.83 -17.02 -5.34
CA TRP A 196 -1.50 -16.46 -6.66
C TRP A 196 -1.77 -14.95 -6.72
N LEU A 197 -2.84 -14.45 -6.09
CA LEU A 197 -3.19 -13.04 -6.12
C LEU A 197 -2.15 -12.23 -5.35
N GLY A 198 -1.82 -12.67 -4.14
CA GLY A 198 -0.76 -12.05 -3.34
C GLY A 198 0.58 -12.06 -4.08
N GLN A 199 0.92 -13.15 -4.76
CA GLN A 199 2.15 -13.23 -5.56
C GLN A 199 2.17 -12.22 -6.71
N ILE A 200 1.12 -12.17 -7.53
CA ILE A 200 1.07 -11.29 -8.70
C ILE A 200 0.99 -9.82 -8.27
N PHE A 201 0.28 -9.51 -7.19
CA PHE A 201 0.25 -8.17 -6.62
C PHE A 201 1.64 -7.75 -6.16
N ARG A 202 2.36 -8.64 -5.45
CA ARG A 202 3.76 -8.43 -5.05
C ARG A 202 4.70 -8.29 -6.23
N ASP A 203 4.46 -9.00 -7.34
CA ASP A 203 5.25 -8.85 -8.57
C ASP A 203 4.92 -7.53 -9.31
N GLY A 204 3.77 -6.94 -9.04
CA GLY A 204 3.43 -5.57 -9.44
C GLY A 204 4.20 -4.53 -8.64
N TRP A 205 4.25 -4.75 -7.32
CA TRP A 205 4.94 -3.92 -6.35
C TRP A 205 6.48 -4.02 -6.47
N LYS A 206 7.03 -5.23 -6.57
CA LYS A 206 8.44 -5.55 -6.84
C LYS A 206 8.66 -5.79 -8.33
N LYS A 207 9.41 -4.92 -8.99
CA LYS A 207 10.29 -5.33 -10.11
C LYS A 207 11.70 -5.08 -9.60
N ASP A 208 12.74 -5.90 -9.68
CA ASP A 208 13.14 -7.00 -10.57
C ASP A 208 13.43 -8.35 -9.86
N ARG A 209 13.76 -9.39 -10.63
CA ARG A 209 14.24 -10.71 -10.15
C ARG A 209 15.51 -10.68 -9.28
N ILE A 210 16.16 -9.52 -9.16
CA ILE A 210 17.41 -9.30 -8.42
C ILE A 210 17.14 -8.62 -7.05
N GLY A 211 15.88 -8.32 -6.71
CA GLY A 211 15.54 -7.64 -5.44
C GLY A 211 15.86 -6.15 -5.42
N LYS A 212 16.27 -5.57 -6.56
CA LYS A 212 16.37 -4.13 -6.79
C LYS A 212 15.00 -3.61 -7.22
N LEU A 213 14.45 -2.57 -6.58
CA LEU A 213 13.27 -1.83 -7.06
C LEU A 213 13.59 -1.23 -8.45
N THR A 214 13.38 -1.99 -9.53
CA THR A 214 13.34 -1.56 -10.93
C THR A 214 11.92 -1.30 -11.41
N CYS A 215 10.94 -1.22 -10.51
CA CYS A 215 9.91 -0.23 -10.79
C CYS A 215 10.68 1.10 -10.81
N ASN A 216 10.94 1.61 -12.00
CA ASN A 216 11.27 3.00 -12.23
C ASN A 216 9.94 3.68 -12.58
N PRO A 217 8.90 3.77 -11.70
CA PRO A 217 7.76 4.61 -12.04
C PRO A 217 8.15 6.09 -12.06
N TRP A 218 9.36 6.41 -11.59
CA TRP A 218 9.79 7.74 -11.22
C TRP A 218 11.03 8.24 -11.98
N GLN A 219 11.63 7.44 -12.87
CA GLN A 219 12.95 7.76 -13.49
C GLN A 219 13.94 8.39 -12.49
N VAL A 220 14.04 7.86 -11.25
CA VAL A 220 14.77 8.53 -10.15
C VAL A 220 16.28 8.60 -10.40
N GLU A 221 16.79 7.89 -11.40
CA GLU A 221 18.16 8.05 -11.90
C GLU A 221 18.44 9.48 -12.39
N ASN A 222 17.41 10.25 -12.75
CA ASN A 222 17.51 11.68 -13.07
C ASN A 222 17.58 12.57 -11.82
N LEU A 223 17.17 12.05 -10.67
CA LEU A 223 17.11 12.77 -9.39
C LEU A 223 18.34 12.50 -8.51
N HIS A 224 19.02 11.37 -8.73
CA HIS A 224 20.21 11.01 -7.96
C HIS A 224 21.35 12.00 -8.21
N ASN A 225 22.10 12.36 -7.17
CA ASN A 225 23.24 13.29 -7.25
C ASN A 225 24.31 12.93 -8.32
N ASN A 226 24.41 11.66 -8.68
CA ASN A 226 25.32 11.13 -9.70
C ASN A 226 24.77 11.23 -11.13
N HIS A 227 23.60 11.85 -11.33
CA HIS A 227 23.05 12.10 -12.65
C HIS A 227 23.87 13.18 -13.37
N THR A 228 24.38 12.85 -14.56
CA THR A 228 25.23 13.76 -15.34
C THR A 228 24.45 14.69 -16.28
N GLY A 229 23.12 14.61 -16.32
CA GLY A 229 22.26 15.52 -17.10
C GLY A 229 22.02 16.85 -16.40
N GLU A 230 21.55 17.87 -17.14
CA GLU A 230 21.14 19.14 -16.56
C GLU A 230 19.92 18.93 -15.65
N MET A 231 20.11 19.13 -14.34
CA MET A 231 19.02 19.10 -13.35
C MET A 231 18.19 20.37 -13.49
N GLU A 232 16.96 20.24 -13.98
CA GLU A 232 16.01 21.34 -14.03
C GLU A 232 15.26 21.43 -12.68
N VAL A 233 15.82 22.20 -11.74
CA VAL A 233 15.41 22.27 -10.33
C VAL A 233 13.92 22.61 -10.15
N ASP A 234 13.38 23.48 -11.01
CA ASP A 234 11.98 23.89 -11.01
C ASP A 234 11.02 22.74 -11.35
N ASN A 235 11.55 21.72 -12.04
CA ASN A 235 10.86 20.54 -12.52
C ASN A 235 11.26 19.26 -11.75
N ILE A 236 12.00 19.34 -10.64
CA ILE A 236 12.39 18.14 -9.88
C ILE A 236 11.32 17.77 -8.84
N PHE A 237 10.73 18.78 -8.20
CA PHE A 237 9.90 18.57 -7.00
C PHE A 237 8.39 18.49 -7.31
N LEU A 238 7.95 19.09 -8.42
CA LEU A 238 6.58 18.96 -8.91
C LEU A 238 6.31 17.61 -9.58
N ASN A 239 7.36 16.84 -9.86
CA ASN A 239 7.39 16.07 -11.09
C ASN A 239 7.48 14.55 -10.85
N GLN A 240 7.45 14.06 -9.62
CA GLN A 240 7.26 12.62 -9.44
C GLN A 240 5.84 12.19 -9.86
N VAL A 241 4.82 13.00 -9.58
CA VAL A 241 3.45 12.78 -10.09
C VAL A 241 3.22 13.47 -11.45
N LEU A 242 3.94 14.57 -11.75
CA LEU A 242 3.78 15.35 -13.00
C LEU A 242 4.77 15.02 -14.15
N MET A 243 5.86 14.23 -13.98
CA MET A 243 6.91 14.02 -15.04
C MET A 243 6.41 13.24 -16.26
N LEU A 244 5.17 12.77 -16.23
CA LEU A 244 4.55 12.21 -17.42
C LEU A 244 4.00 13.30 -18.38
N GLU A 245 4.04 14.58 -18.00
CA GLU A 245 3.36 15.63 -18.76
C GLU A 245 4.29 16.46 -19.68
N ASN A 246 5.60 16.54 -19.43
CA ASN A 246 6.49 17.45 -20.17
C ASN A 246 7.84 16.86 -20.61
N GLN A 247 7.84 15.70 -21.28
CA GLN A 247 8.98 15.27 -22.11
C GLN A 247 8.77 15.73 -23.56
N PRO A 248 9.58 16.67 -24.09
CA PRO A 248 9.64 16.89 -25.52
C PRO A 248 10.56 15.82 -26.14
N PHE A 249 10.12 15.25 -27.27
CA PHE A 249 10.88 14.40 -28.23
C PHE A 249 10.76 12.85 -28.12
N TYR A 250 9.77 12.35 -28.87
CA TYR A 250 9.78 11.10 -29.66
C TYR A 250 9.91 9.74 -28.97
N ALA A 251 9.13 9.45 -27.92
CA ALA A 251 8.68 8.07 -27.68
C ALA A 251 7.40 8.02 -26.85
N MET A 252 6.34 7.50 -27.47
CA MET A 252 5.02 7.14 -26.94
C MET A 252 3.94 8.24 -26.87
N ARG A 253 2.95 8.06 -27.76
CA ARG A 253 1.69 8.81 -27.95
C ARG A 253 0.67 8.66 -26.81
N ASN A 254 1.07 8.26 -25.61
CA ASN A 254 0.13 8.00 -24.52
C ASN A 254 0.40 9.01 -23.40
N ASN A 255 -0.01 10.26 -23.61
CA ASN A 255 -0.02 11.32 -22.59
C ASN A 255 -1.12 11.06 -21.54
N GLU A 256 -1.32 9.79 -21.14
CA GLU A 256 -2.23 9.48 -20.03
C GLU A 256 -1.54 9.92 -18.74
N THR A 257 -2.06 11.00 -18.17
CA THR A 257 -1.71 11.50 -16.85
C THR A 257 -2.06 10.45 -15.77
N MET A 258 -1.40 10.51 -14.61
CA MET A 258 -1.55 9.49 -13.56
C MET A 258 -2.99 9.37 -13.03
N ASP A 259 -3.72 10.47 -13.00
CA ASP A 259 -5.14 10.55 -12.69
C ASP A 259 -5.97 9.70 -13.67
N ILE A 260 -5.70 9.78 -14.98
CA ILE A 260 -6.39 8.97 -16.00
C ILE A 260 -5.98 7.51 -15.88
N LYS A 261 -4.67 7.24 -15.81
CA LYS A 261 -4.11 5.88 -15.79
C LYS A 261 -4.59 5.07 -14.59
N TRP A 262 -4.69 5.71 -13.43
CA TRP A 262 -5.03 5.04 -12.18
C TRP A 262 -6.44 5.37 -11.67
N GLY A 263 -7.18 6.24 -12.37
CA GLY A 263 -8.48 6.74 -11.93
C GLY A 263 -8.37 7.46 -10.58
N LEU A 264 -7.32 8.27 -10.39
CA LEU A 264 -7.17 9.10 -9.18
C LEU A 264 -7.90 10.41 -9.40
N ASP A 265 -8.66 10.84 -8.41
CA ASP A 265 -9.38 12.11 -8.43
C ASP A 265 -8.95 13.06 -7.31
N HIS A 266 -7.94 12.68 -6.52
CA HIS A 266 -7.33 13.47 -5.45
C HIS A 266 -5.97 12.90 -5.03
N THR A 267 -5.23 13.71 -4.28
CA THR A 267 -3.95 13.38 -3.67
C THR A 267 -4.15 12.47 -2.47
N THR A 268 -3.39 11.39 -2.40
CA THR A 268 -3.40 10.46 -1.28
C THR A 268 -2.27 10.77 -0.29
N PRO A 269 -2.41 10.40 1.00
CA PRO A 269 -1.33 10.55 1.97
C PRO A 269 -0.02 9.92 1.50
N GLY A 270 -0.08 8.71 0.93
CA GLY A 270 1.10 8.00 0.41
C GLY A 270 1.84 8.76 -0.68
N MET A 271 1.13 9.47 -1.56
CA MET A 271 1.75 10.31 -2.61
C MET A 271 2.55 11.47 -2.01
N ILE A 272 1.99 12.18 -1.02
CA ILE A 272 2.67 13.30 -0.36
C ILE A 272 3.92 12.79 0.36
N VAL A 273 3.78 11.70 1.12
CA VAL A 273 4.91 11.12 1.85
C VAL A 273 6.00 10.64 0.89
N ALA A 274 5.65 9.92 -0.18
CA ALA A 274 6.61 9.49 -1.18
C ALA A 274 7.35 10.69 -1.79
N SER A 275 6.63 11.78 -2.06
CA SER A 275 7.21 13.01 -2.61
C SER A 275 8.10 13.76 -1.62
N ALA A 276 7.99 13.50 -0.31
CA ALA A 276 8.93 14.01 0.70
C ALA A 276 10.16 13.10 0.85
N VAL A 277 9.95 11.78 0.90
CA VAL A 277 11.01 10.80 1.15
C VAL A 277 11.92 10.61 -0.05
N LEU A 278 11.39 10.56 -1.28
CA LEU A 278 12.18 10.25 -2.46
C LEU A 278 13.22 11.33 -2.79
N PRO A 279 12.94 12.64 -2.71
CA PRO A 279 13.97 13.66 -2.88
C PRO A 279 15.01 13.65 -1.77
N HIS A 280 14.61 13.41 -0.51
CA HIS A 280 15.57 13.25 0.59
C HIS A 280 16.53 12.10 0.32
N TRP A 281 16.02 10.97 -0.17
CA TRP A 281 16.86 9.85 -0.60
C TRP A 281 17.78 10.23 -1.77
N ALA A 282 17.26 10.92 -2.78
CA ALA A 282 18.02 11.29 -3.97
C ALA A 282 19.21 12.24 -3.67
N LEU A 283 19.08 13.06 -2.62
CA LEU A 283 20.13 13.93 -2.10
C LEU A 283 21.05 13.24 -1.08
N SER A 284 20.67 12.05 -0.61
CA SER A 284 21.46 11.26 0.34
C SER A 284 22.65 10.59 -0.35
N PRO A 285 23.67 10.12 0.41
CA PRO A 285 24.78 9.35 -0.17
C PRO A 285 24.40 7.91 -0.54
N ASN A 286 23.13 7.50 -0.41
CA ASN A 286 22.71 6.11 -0.59
C ASN A 286 22.48 5.75 -2.07
N ASP A 287 23.27 4.82 -2.61
CA ASP A 287 23.13 4.34 -4.00
C ASP A 287 21.79 3.65 -4.32
N SER A 288 21.00 3.30 -3.31
CA SER A 288 19.71 2.65 -3.47
C SER A 288 18.77 2.96 -2.32
N LEU A 289 17.49 3.17 -2.63
CA LEU A 289 16.43 3.29 -1.64
C LEU A 289 16.15 1.91 -1.01
N LYS A 290 16.66 1.70 0.20
CA LYS A 290 16.41 0.53 1.04
C LYS A 290 15.61 0.97 2.27
N GLU A 291 14.91 0.06 2.93
CA GLU A 291 14.19 0.35 4.19
C GLU A 291 15.12 0.99 5.21
N HIS A 292 16.24 0.33 5.47
CA HIS A 292 17.31 0.82 6.33
C HIS A 292 18.60 0.90 5.51
N SER A 293 19.20 2.08 5.42
CA SER A 293 20.49 2.23 4.75
C SER A 293 21.64 1.98 5.71
N ALA A 294 22.48 0.98 5.40
CA ALA A 294 23.70 0.73 6.15
C ALA A 294 24.74 1.86 5.99
N ASP A 295 24.72 2.59 4.86
CA ASP A 295 25.75 3.56 4.52
C ASP A 295 25.54 4.91 5.21
N SER A 296 24.30 5.38 5.29
CA SER A 296 23.95 6.63 5.98
C SER A 296 23.34 6.42 7.36
N GLY A 297 22.90 5.21 7.70
CA GLY A 297 22.13 4.92 8.91
C GLY A 297 20.70 5.46 8.89
N ILE A 298 20.23 6.00 7.75
CA ILE A 298 18.88 6.54 7.62
C ILE A 298 17.88 5.38 7.48
N ASP A 299 16.83 5.42 8.29
CA ASP A 299 15.70 4.51 8.23
C ASP A 299 14.57 5.15 7.42
N TRP A 300 14.62 4.96 6.11
CA TRP A 300 13.65 5.52 5.18
C TRP A 300 12.25 4.97 5.38
N HIS A 301 12.15 3.73 5.89
CA HIS A 301 10.87 3.13 6.21
C HIS A 301 10.24 3.85 7.41
N ASP A 302 10.99 4.06 8.49
CA ASP A 302 10.51 4.79 9.66
C ASP A 302 10.13 6.24 9.31
N ASP A 303 10.95 6.95 8.54
CA ASP A 303 10.63 8.31 8.06
C ASP A 303 9.31 8.34 7.29
N PHE A 304 9.11 7.39 6.38
CA PHE A 304 7.86 7.28 5.62
C PHE A 304 6.67 7.00 6.53
N GLU A 305 6.79 6.05 7.47
CA GLU A 305 5.70 5.74 8.39
C GLU A 305 5.35 6.91 9.31
N ASN A 306 6.35 7.62 9.83
CA ASN A 306 6.16 8.79 10.69
C ASN A 306 5.42 9.91 9.96
N TYR A 307 5.80 10.21 8.71
CA TYR A 307 5.09 11.19 7.89
C TYR A 307 3.67 10.73 7.54
N LEU A 308 3.50 9.44 7.21
CA LEU A 308 2.18 8.89 6.90
C LEU A 308 1.26 8.95 8.12
N GLU A 309 1.75 8.59 9.30
CA GLU A 309 1.02 8.71 10.57
C GLU A 309 0.63 10.15 10.86
N TYR A 310 1.55 11.10 10.67
CA TYR A 310 1.27 12.52 10.86
C TYR A 310 0.10 12.99 9.96
N LEU A 311 0.14 12.67 8.67
CA LEU A 311 -0.93 13.05 7.73
C LEU A 311 -2.25 12.35 8.06
N MET A 312 -2.23 11.04 8.28
CA MET A 312 -3.42 10.25 8.58
C MET A 312 -4.09 10.71 9.89
N SER A 313 -3.29 10.92 10.95
CA SER A 313 -3.79 11.45 12.22
C SER A 313 -4.31 12.88 12.08
N GLY A 314 -3.68 13.69 11.23
CA GLY A 314 -4.11 15.05 10.93
C GLY A 314 -5.45 15.12 10.21
N ILE A 315 -5.66 14.30 9.17
CA ILE A 315 -6.94 14.16 8.46
C ILE A 315 -8.03 13.73 9.44
N GLN A 316 -7.75 12.70 10.23
CA GLN A 316 -8.70 12.16 11.21
C GLN A 316 -9.11 13.18 12.27
N LYS A 317 -8.15 13.98 12.76
CA LYS A 317 -8.37 15.05 13.75
C LYS A 317 -8.83 16.37 13.11
N GLN A 318 -9.06 16.41 11.80
CA GLN A 318 -9.43 17.61 11.04
C GLN A 318 -8.48 18.79 11.32
N LYS A 319 -7.17 18.54 11.39
CA LYS A 319 -6.18 19.60 11.63
C LYS A 319 -6.06 20.48 10.39
N SER A 320 -6.37 21.78 10.52
CA SER A 320 -6.34 22.75 9.41
C SER A 320 -5.01 22.76 8.66
N SER A 321 -3.88 22.66 9.36
CA SER A 321 -2.54 22.60 8.73
C SER A 321 -2.37 21.41 7.79
N VAL A 322 -2.87 20.23 8.17
CA VAL A 322 -2.80 19.01 7.35
C VAL A 322 -3.80 19.09 6.20
N LEU A 323 -5.03 19.53 6.45
CA LEU A 323 -6.03 19.71 5.40
C LEU A 323 -5.56 20.71 4.33
N ASN A 324 -4.90 21.79 4.74
CA ASN A 324 -4.31 22.78 3.82
C ASN A 324 -3.22 22.19 2.92
N ILE A 325 -2.40 21.24 3.41
CA ILE A 325 -1.45 20.50 2.56
C ILE A 325 -2.20 19.77 1.44
N PHE A 326 -3.25 19.01 1.76
CA PHE A 326 -4.03 18.30 0.74
C PHE A 326 -4.72 19.26 -0.24
N ARG A 327 -5.27 20.38 0.24
CA ARG A 327 -5.88 21.41 -0.63
C ARG A 327 -4.87 21.96 -1.64
N GLN A 328 -3.66 22.30 -1.19
CA GLN A 328 -2.60 22.83 -2.05
C GLN A 328 -2.18 21.80 -3.10
N TRP A 329 -1.99 20.54 -2.70
CA TRP A 329 -1.64 19.47 -3.61
C TRP A 329 -2.74 19.18 -4.63
N ASP A 330 -4.00 19.07 -4.18
CA ASP A 330 -5.16 18.85 -5.06
C ASP A 330 -5.36 20.01 -6.04
N GLN A 331 -5.16 21.26 -5.62
CA GLN A 331 -5.27 22.41 -6.51
C GLN A 331 -4.28 22.34 -7.69
N VAL A 332 -3.08 21.78 -7.47
CA VAL A 332 -2.03 21.68 -8.48
C VAL A 332 -2.20 20.42 -9.32
N LEU A 333 -2.35 19.26 -8.67
CA LEU A 333 -2.34 17.95 -9.32
C LEU A 333 -3.71 17.52 -9.86
N PHE A 334 -4.78 17.96 -9.21
CA PHE A 334 -6.14 17.56 -9.51
C PHE A 334 -7.08 18.78 -9.50
N PRO A 335 -6.87 19.79 -10.37
CA PRO A 335 -7.62 21.05 -10.33
C PRO A 335 -9.13 20.87 -10.51
N ASN A 336 -9.55 19.73 -11.07
CA ASN A 336 -10.95 19.37 -11.28
C ASN A 336 -11.51 18.38 -10.23
N ALA A 337 -10.74 18.07 -9.19
CA ALA A 337 -11.14 17.20 -8.10
C ALA A 337 -12.41 17.74 -7.41
N LYS A 338 -13.48 16.94 -7.42
CA LYS A 338 -14.72 17.28 -6.70
C LYS A 338 -14.66 16.89 -5.22
N LYS A 339 -13.69 16.04 -4.88
CA LYS A 339 -13.50 15.40 -3.58
C LYS A 339 -12.01 15.34 -3.32
N GLY A 340 -11.62 15.48 -2.07
CA GLY A 340 -10.23 15.39 -1.63
C GLY A 340 -10.17 15.45 -0.11
N PHE A 341 -9.07 15.00 0.48
CA PHE A 341 -8.94 14.98 1.95
C PHE A 341 -8.94 16.38 2.55
N GLY A 342 -8.57 17.40 1.79
CA GLY A 342 -8.59 18.79 2.22
C GLY A 342 -9.99 19.39 2.41
N GLY A 343 -11.05 18.73 1.91
CA GLY A 343 -12.41 19.28 1.92
C GLY A 343 -12.58 20.50 1.01
N ARG A 344 -13.80 21.04 0.95
CA ARG A 344 -14.03 22.32 0.25
C ARG A 344 -13.52 23.46 1.14
N VAL A 345 -12.82 24.41 0.54
CA VAL A 345 -12.50 25.68 1.20
C VAL A 345 -13.81 26.40 1.47
N SER A 346 -14.30 26.36 2.71
CA SER A 346 -15.27 27.34 3.19
C SER A 346 -14.65 28.72 3.03
N LYS A 347 -15.39 29.70 2.49
CA LYS A 347 -14.90 31.08 2.38
C LYS A 347 -14.45 31.66 3.73
N GLU A 348 -14.97 31.10 4.83
CA GLU A 348 -14.70 31.49 6.22
C GLU A 348 -13.27 31.12 6.68
N ASP A 349 -12.66 30.05 6.16
CA ASP A 349 -11.31 29.61 6.59
C ASP A 349 -10.19 30.60 6.19
N ARG A 350 -10.46 31.53 5.27
CA ARG A 350 -9.47 32.53 4.83
C ARG A 350 -9.26 33.67 5.82
N GLU A 351 -10.21 33.91 6.72
CA GLU A 351 -10.16 35.08 7.61
C GLU A 351 -9.37 34.80 8.89
N GLU A 352 -9.11 33.53 9.26
CA GLU A 352 -8.37 33.18 10.48
C GLU A 352 -6.84 33.24 10.33
N ASP A 353 -6.29 32.97 9.14
CA ASP A 353 -4.82 33.00 8.93
C ASP A 353 -4.25 34.43 8.79
N GLU A 354 -5.09 35.43 8.48
CA GLU A 354 -4.65 36.83 8.41
C GLU A 354 -4.72 37.57 9.76
N GLY A 355 -5.33 36.96 10.78
CA GLY A 355 -5.56 37.60 12.09
C GLY A 355 -4.40 37.53 13.09
N SER A 356 -3.36 36.72 12.84
CA SER A 356 -2.30 36.48 13.85
C SER A 356 -1.04 37.34 13.71
N ASN A 357 -0.96 38.22 12.70
CA ASN A 357 0.26 39.01 12.42
C ASN A 357 0.20 40.50 12.84
N GLY A 358 -0.72 40.89 13.72
CA GLY A 358 -0.89 42.29 14.10
C GLY A 358 -1.09 42.52 15.59
N SER A 359 -0.04 42.36 16.41
CA SER A 359 0.09 43.01 17.73
C SER A 359 1.52 42.84 18.28
N ALA A 360 2.44 43.65 17.78
CA ALA A 360 3.62 44.07 18.51
C ALA A 360 3.71 45.59 18.32
N GLU A 361 3.17 46.32 19.29
CA GLU A 361 3.42 47.75 19.52
C GLU A 361 4.86 48.00 19.96
#